data_AF-A0AAE3QMS9-F1
#
_entry.id   AF-A0AAE3QMS9-F1
#
_cell.length_a   1.000
_cell.length_b   1.000
_cell.length_c   1.000
_cell.angle_alpha   90.00
_cell.angle_beta   90.00
_cell.angle_gamma   90.00
#
_symmetry.space_group_name_H-M   'P 1'
#
loop_
_entity.id
_entity.type
_entity.pdbx_description
1 polymer ?
#
loop_
_entity_poly.entity_id
_entity_poly.type
_entity_poly.pdbx_seq_one_letter_code
_entity_poly.pdbx_strand_id
1 'polypeptide(L)'
;MSDFLITHPIKRVDAPGSLMGKIFFDWDYYKNTCYHFTWYIDDPENVIQKRWQNSALSNKHFIYLSVIDLGFIQVETEYFINNWYEFAFYCSEGGQGFSDDGQLFFEYTEPDRAIRSNFEIKPNSKITQPPYMSYQ
;
A
#
# COMPACT_ATOMS: atom_id res chain seq x y z
N MET A 1 17.30 4.96 -21.21
CA MET A 1 16.25 4.56 -20.25
C MET A 1 16.92 3.62 -19.28
N SER A 2 17.11 4.02 -18.03
CA SER A 2 17.81 3.21 -17.03
C SER A 2 16.87 2.12 -16.54
N ASP A 3 17.24 0.87 -16.79
CA ASP A 3 16.62 -0.29 -16.15
C ASP A 3 16.87 -0.18 -14.64
N PHE A 4 15.85 0.27 -13.90
CA PHE A 4 15.75 -0.02 -12.47
C PHE A 4 15.53 -1.52 -12.35
N LEU A 5 16.64 -2.27 -12.29
CA LEU A 5 16.64 -3.67 -11.90
C LEU A 5 16.23 -3.72 -10.43
N ILE A 6 14.93 -3.88 -10.20
CA ILE A 6 14.39 -4.22 -8.89
C ILE A 6 14.82 -5.65 -8.58
N THR A 7 15.98 -5.79 -7.95
CA THR A 7 16.45 -7.06 -7.42
C THR A 7 15.85 -7.24 -6.03
N HIS A 8 14.81 -8.10 -5.91
CA HIS A 8 14.06 -8.56 -4.70
C HIS A 8 12.83 -7.72 -4.29
N PRO A 9 11.82 -8.27 -3.57
CA PRO A 9 10.94 -9.42 -3.85
C PRO A 9 9.70 -9.01 -4.68
N ILE A 10 9.83 -7.97 -5.52
CA ILE A 10 8.77 -7.52 -6.40
C ILE A 10 8.85 -8.34 -7.68
N LYS A 11 7.91 -9.25 -7.89
CA LYS A 11 7.80 -9.96 -9.18
C LYS A 11 7.02 -9.06 -10.13
N ARG A 12 7.69 -8.53 -11.14
CA ARG A 12 7.00 -7.98 -12.31
C ARG A 12 6.35 -9.16 -13.03
N VAL A 13 5.02 -9.22 -13.01
CA VAL A 13 4.28 -10.19 -13.80
C VAL A 13 3.70 -9.43 -14.98
N ASP A 14 4.14 -9.76 -16.19
CA ASP A 14 3.49 -9.25 -17.39
C ASP A 14 2.11 -9.90 -17.47
N ALA A 15 1.09 -9.18 -16.99
CA ALA A 15 -0.28 -9.66 -17.05
C ALA A 15 -0.76 -9.63 -18.52
N PRO A 16 -1.48 -10.67 -18.98
CA PRO A 16 -1.83 -10.80 -20.39
C PRO A 16 -2.72 -9.65 -20.86
N GLY A 17 -2.26 -8.90 -21.85
CA GLY A 17 -3.03 -8.17 -22.86
C GLY A 17 -3.86 -6.95 -22.44
N SER A 18 -4.32 -6.84 -21.19
CA SER A 18 -5.17 -5.72 -20.73
C SER A 18 -4.72 -5.09 -19.41
N LEU A 19 -3.59 -5.55 -18.85
CA LEU A 19 -3.09 -5.16 -17.53
C LEU A 19 -1.58 -4.84 -17.60
N MET A 20 -1.16 -4.04 -18.58
CA MET A 20 0.19 -3.48 -18.53
C MET A 20 0.37 -2.71 -17.22
N GLY A 21 1.25 -3.20 -16.34
CA GLY A 21 1.80 -2.43 -15.23
C GLY A 21 1.27 -2.73 -13.82
N LYS A 22 0.47 -3.77 -13.58
CA LYS A 22 0.15 -4.16 -12.19
C LYS A 22 1.39 -4.81 -11.54
N ILE A 23 2.01 -4.09 -10.60
CA ILE A 23 2.95 -4.69 -9.67
C ILE A 23 2.13 -5.59 -8.74
N PHE A 24 2.61 -6.79 -8.43
CA PHE A 24 1.99 -7.63 -7.41
C PHE A 24 3.02 -7.83 -6.30
N PHE A 25 2.69 -7.37 -5.09
CA PHE A 25 3.49 -7.67 -3.92
C PHE A 25 3.18 -9.10 -3.47
N ASP A 26 4.20 -9.95 -3.47
CA ASP A 26 4.10 -11.26 -2.85
C ASP A 26 4.10 -11.10 -1.33
N TRP A 27 2.90 -10.89 -0.76
CA TRP A 27 2.74 -10.69 0.68
C TRP A 27 3.12 -11.93 1.50
N ASP A 28 3.17 -13.12 0.92
CA ASP A 28 3.61 -14.33 1.62
C ASP A 28 5.12 -14.26 1.96
N TYR A 29 5.91 -13.56 1.15
CA TYR A 29 7.29 -13.22 1.47
C TYR A 29 7.38 -12.35 2.74
N TYR A 30 6.42 -11.44 2.92
CA TYR A 30 6.34 -10.53 4.05
C TYR A 30 5.50 -11.05 5.21
N LYS A 31 5.12 -12.33 5.26
CA LYS A 31 4.19 -12.87 6.27
C LYS A 31 4.49 -12.52 7.73
N ASN A 32 5.78 -12.30 8.08
CA ASN A 32 6.21 -11.95 9.44
C ASN A 32 6.21 -10.44 9.73
N THR A 33 6.08 -9.62 8.68
CA THR A 33 6.16 -8.15 8.70
C THR A 33 4.96 -7.52 7.97
N CYS A 34 3.95 -8.32 7.60
CA CYS A 34 2.75 -7.86 6.92
C CYS A 34 1.78 -7.34 7.98
N TYR A 35 1.52 -6.04 7.93
CA TYR A 35 0.53 -5.37 8.75
C TYR A 35 -0.73 -5.15 7.93
N HIS A 36 -1.88 -5.37 8.56
CA HIS A 36 -3.19 -5.08 8.00
C HIS A 36 -3.83 -3.95 8.78
N PHE A 37 -4.14 -2.86 8.08
CA PHE A 37 -4.87 -1.74 8.60
C PHE A 37 -6.22 -1.66 7.87
N THR A 38 -7.31 -1.93 8.58
CA THR A 38 -8.66 -1.69 8.07
C THR A 38 -9.17 -0.35 8.59
N TRP A 39 -9.94 0.35 7.76
CA TRP A 39 -10.67 1.55 8.15
C TRP A 39 -12.09 1.51 7.61
N TYR A 40 -12.95 2.28 8.26
CA TYR A 40 -14.31 2.52 7.80
C TYR A 40 -14.37 3.89 7.14
N ILE A 41 -15.26 4.06 6.16
CA ILE A 41 -15.46 5.37 5.50
C ILE A 41 -15.96 6.43 6.48
N ASP A 42 -16.58 6.00 7.58
CA ASP A 42 -17.06 6.84 8.66
C ASP A 42 -15.97 7.12 9.71
N ASP A 43 -14.77 6.53 9.60
CA ASP A 43 -13.66 6.87 10.48
C ASP A 43 -13.27 8.34 10.25
N PRO A 44 -13.09 9.14 11.31
CA PRO A 44 -12.65 10.51 11.16
C PRO A 44 -11.31 10.59 10.43
N GLU A 45 -11.25 11.39 9.36
CA GLU A 45 -10.07 11.53 8.49
C GLU A 45 -8.79 11.80 9.27
N ASN A 46 -8.89 12.65 10.30
CA ASN A 46 -7.79 13.03 11.19
C ASN A 46 -7.22 11.84 11.99
N VAL A 47 -8.02 10.80 12.25
CA VAL A 47 -7.54 9.57 12.91
C VAL A 47 -6.60 8.86 11.96
N ILE A 48 -7.03 8.60 10.71
CA ILE A 48 -6.24 7.84 9.73
C ILE A 48 -4.99 8.62 9.32
N GLN A 49 -5.10 9.92 9.10
CA GLN A 49 -3.96 10.81 8.89
C GLN A 49 -2.95 10.69 10.04
N LYS A 50 -3.40 10.76 11.29
CA LYS A 50 -2.52 10.60 12.46
C LYS A 50 -1.88 9.21 12.52
N ARG A 51 -2.53 8.17 12.02
CA ARG A 51 -1.95 6.82 11.94
C ARG A 51 -0.78 6.77 10.96
N TRP A 52 -0.99 7.32 9.78
CA TRP A 52 0.03 7.48 8.75
C TRP A 52 1.22 8.33 9.23
N GLN A 53 0.95 9.46 9.90
CA GLN A 53 1.98 10.31 10.50
C GLN A 53 2.85 9.54 11.51
N ASN A 54 2.28 8.57 12.22
CA ASN A 54 2.97 7.75 13.21
C ASN A 54 3.59 6.45 12.64
N SER A 55 3.58 6.28 11.32
CA SER A 55 4.16 5.12 10.64
C SER A 55 5.63 5.36 10.27
N ALA A 56 6.33 4.30 9.85
CA ALA A 56 7.69 4.45 9.32
C ALA A 56 7.74 5.29 8.03
N LEU A 57 6.62 5.34 7.28
CA LEU A 57 6.52 6.08 6.03
C LEU A 57 6.74 7.58 6.22
N SER A 58 6.31 8.17 7.35
CA SER A 58 6.45 9.62 7.60
C SER A 58 7.90 10.12 7.68
N ASN A 59 8.88 9.22 7.77
CA ASN A 59 10.30 9.56 7.71
C ASN A 59 10.87 9.58 6.28
N LYS A 60 10.05 9.31 5.26
CA LYS A 60 10.43 9.33 3.84
C LYS A 60 10.08 10.68 3.23
N HIS A 61 10.91 11.16 2.30
CA HIS A 61 10.65 12.44 1.66
C HIS A 61 9.58 12.30 0.56
N PHE A 62 9.70 11.24 -0.25
CA PHE A 62 8.74 10.95 -1.31
C PHE A 62 8.18 9.52 -1.21
N ILE A 63 6.99 9.38 -1.79
CA ILE A 63 6.35 8.10 -2.07
C ILE A 63 5.94 8.05 -3.53
N TYR A 64 6.04 6.86 -4.11
CA TYR A 64 5.48 6.54 -5.42
C TYR A 64 4.15 5.83 -5.25
N LEU A 65 3.13 6.30 -5.95
CA LEU A 65 1.77 5.75 -5.92
C LEU A 65 1.40 5.25 -7.30
N SER A 66 0.83 4.05 -7.38
CA SER A 66 0.20 3.51 -8.59
C SER A 66 -1.23 4.01 -8.66
N VAL A 67 -1.52 4.89 -9.61
CA VAL A 67 -2.86 5.44 -9.87
C VAL A 67 -3.34 4.96 -11.23
N ILE A 68 -4.58 4.46 -11.27
CA ILE A 68 -5.21 4.01 -12.52
C ILE A 68 -5.22 5.19 -13.51
N ASP A 69 -4.85 4.92 -14.76
CA ASP A 69 -4.70 5.89 -15.87
C ASP A 69 -3.52 6.88 -15.82
N LEU A 70 -2.90 7.11 -14.66
CA LEU A 70 -1.72 7.98 -14.54
C LEU A 70 -0.39 7.21 -14.42
N GLY A 71 -0.46 5.91 -14.12
CA GLY A 71 0.71 5.10 -13.84
C GLY A 71 1.31 5.42 -12.47
N PHE A 72 2.64 5.45 -12.38
CA PHE A 72 3.32 5.80 -11.13
C PHE A 72 3.53 7.30 -11.03
N ILE A 73 2.95 7.90 -10.00
CA ILE A 73 3.19 9.30 -9.64
C ILE A 73 4.08 9.37 -8.40
N GLN A 74 4.98 10.34 -8.38
CA GLN A 74 5.78 10.68 -7.19
C GLN A 74 5.10 11.84 -6.47
N VAL A 75 4.89 11.71 -5.16
CA VAL A 75 4.33 12.77 -4.32
C VAL A 75 5.14 12.92 -3.05
N GLU A 76 5.13 14.11 -2.47
CA GLU A 76 5.69 14.33 -1.13
C GLU A 76 4.92 13.50 -0.11
N THR A 77 5.64 12.79 0.75
CA THR A 77 5.02 11.91 1.74
C THR A 77 4.07 12.69 2.65
N GLU A 78 4.46 13.88 3.09
CA GLU A 78 3.61 14.73 3.93
C GLU A 78 2.29 15.09 3.22
N TYR A 79 2.36 15.44 1.94
CA TYR A 79 1.17 15.73 1.13
C TYR A 79 0.27 14.50 1.00
N PHE A 80 0.83 13.33 0.70
CA PHE A 80 0.09 12.07 0.67
C PHE A 80 -0.62 11.80 2.00
N ILE A 81 0.10 11.90 3.12
CA ILE A 81 -0.46 11.61 4.45
C ILE A 81 -1.64 12.56 4.78
N ASN A 82 -1.48 13.84 4.46
CA ASN A 82 -2.51 14.86 4.72
C ASN A 82 -3.72 14.75 3.79
N ASN A 83 -3.59 14.09 2.64
CA ASN A 83 -4.66 13.96 1.62
C ASN A 83 -4.88 12.49 1.23
N TRP A 84 -4.65 11.55 2.15
CA TRP A 84 -4.60 10.11 1.86
C TRP A 84 -5.93 9.56 1.30
N TYR A 85 -7.04 10.20 1.63
CA TYR A 85 -8.37 9.86 1.13
C TYR A 85 -8.52 10.13 -0.36
N GLU A 86 -7.82 11.13 -0.91
CA GLU A 86 -7.81 11.39 -2.36
C GLU A 86 -7.19 10.19 -3.07
N PHE A 87 -6.08 9.67 -2.55
CA PHE A 87 -5.47 8.46 -3.07
C PHE A 87 -6.44 7.27 -3.02
N ALA A 88 -7.13 7.06 -1.89
CA ALA A 88 -8.12 5.98 -1.77
C ALA A 88 -9.27 6.15 -2.78
N PHE A 89 -9.73 7.38 -3.01
CA PHE A 89 -10.77 7.69 -3.99
C PHE A 89 -10.33 7.38 -5.43
N TYR A 90 -9.12 7.81 -5.82
CA TYR A 90 -8.57 7.55 -7.15
C TYR A 90 -8.16 6.08 -7.36
N CYS A 91 -7.93 5.34 -6.29
CA CYS A 91 -7.55 3.92 -6.32
C CYS A 91 -8.72 3.02 -5.92
N SER A 92 -9.93 3.33 -6.39
CA SER A 92 -11.18 2.63 -6.01
C SER A 92 -11.25 1.14 -6.40
N GLU A 93 -10.31 0.65 -7.22
CA GLU A 93 -10.12 -0.80 -7.50
C GLU A 93 -8.91 -1.41 -6.76
N GLY A 94 -8.40 -0.69 -5.76
CA GLY A 94 -7.12 -0.94 -5.12
C GLY A 94 -6.00 -0.09 -5.71
N GLY A 95 -4.95 0.11 -4.91
CA GLY A 95 -3.82 0.97 -5.24
C GLY A 95 -2.57 0.53 -4.50
N GLN A 96 -1.41 0.93 -4.98
CA GLN A 96 -0.12 0.52 -4.40
C GLN A 96 0.76 1.73 -4.16
N GLY A 97 1.57 1.66 -3.10
CA GLY A 97 2.51 2.70 -2.75
C GLY A 97 3.85 2.12 -2.31
N PHE A 98 4.94 2.80 -2.65
CA PHE A 98 6.27 2.45 -2.15
C PHE A 98 7.16 3.66 -1.91
N SER A 99 7.98 3.59 -0.87
CA SER A 99 8.91 4.67 -0.53
C SER A 99 9.97 4.88 -1.61
N ASP A 100 10.55 6.07 -1.63
CA ASP A 100 11.60 6.45 -2.57
C ASP A 100 12.87 5.60 -2.54
N ASP A 101 13.18 5.01 -1.39
CA ASP A 101 14.25 4.02 -1.24
C ASP A 101 13.85 2.57 -1.56
N GLY A 102 12.58 2.34 -1.92
CA GLY A 102 12.05 1.02 -2.23
C GLY A 102 12.07 0.04 -1.06
N GLN A 103 12.03 0.52 0.19
CA GLN A 103 12.04 -0.36 1.37
C GLN A 103 10.66 -0.53 2.01
N LEU A 104 9.79 0.47 1.90
CA LEU A 104 8.45 0.46 2.46
C LEU A 104 7.44 0.29 1.34
N PHE A 105 6.49 -0.63 1.54
CA PHE A 105 5.46 -0.99 0.58
C PHE A 105 4.12 -1.02 1.27
N PHE A 106 3.10 -0.55 0.55
CA PHE A 106 1.72 -0.81 0.93
C PHE A 106 0.85 -1.06 -0.29
N GLU A 107 -0.26 -1.75 -0.05
CA GLU A 107 -1.31 -2.01 -1.00
C GLU A 107 -2.65 -1.73 -0.35
N TYR A 108 -3.39 -0.80 -0.94
CA TYR A 108 -4.80 -0.62 -0.69
C TYR A 108 -5.59 -1.68 -1.45
N THR A 109 -6.40 -2.44 -0.74
CA THR A 109 -7.24 -3.51 -1.28
C THR A 109 -8.71 -3.21 -1.07
N GLU A 110 -9.48 -3.25 -2.16
CA GLU A 110 -10.94 -3.33 -2.17
C GLU A 110 -11.38 -4.78 -2.44
N PRO A 111 -12.55 -5.24 -1.94
CA PRO A 111 -13.58 -4.49 -1.21
C PRO A 111 -13.31 -4.34 0.30
N ASP A 112 -12.20 -4.90 0.80
CA ASP A 112 -11.93 -5.03 2.23
C ASP A 112 -11.60 -3.70 2.94
N ARG A 113 -11.46 -2.60 2.18
CA ARG A 113 -11.03 -1.28 2.68
C ARG A 113 -9.85 -1.39 3.63
N ALA A 114 -8.87 -2.14 3.16
CA ALA A 114 -7.71 -2.53 3.95
C ALA A 114 -6.44 -2.07 3.25
N ILE A 115 -5.46 -1.67 4.04
CA ILE A 115 -4.08 -1.47 3.61
C ILE A 115 -3.28 -2.62 4.17
N ARG A 116 -2.65 -3.36 3.26
CA ARG A 116 -1.53 -4.24 3.55
C ARG A 116 -0.26 -3.40 3.50
N SER A 117 0.66 -3.60 4.43
CA SER A 117 1.93 -2.88 4.43
C SER A 117 3.03 -3.72 5.06
N ASN A 118 4.29 -3.48 4.68
CA ASN A 118 5.44 -4.10 5.35
C ASN A 118 5.97 -3.27 6.54
N PHE A 119 5.22 -2.26 6.96
CA PHE A 119 5.52 -1.38 8.08
C PHE A 119 4.27 -1.08 8.89
N GLU A 120 4.43 -0.70 10.15
CA GLU A 120 3.30 -0.46 11.04
C GLU A 120 2.64 0.91 10.80
N ILE A 121 1.31 0.91 10.68
CA ILE A 121 0.45 2.11 10.66
C ILE A 121 -0.32 2.16 12.00
N LYS A 122 0.23 2.86 13.00
CA LYS A 122 -0.26 2.87 14.40
C LYS A 122 -1.66 3.47 14.54
N PRO A 123 -2.52 3.11 15.52
CA PRO A 123 -2.22 2.32 16.72
C PRO A 123 -2.73 0.87 16.70
N ASN A 124 -3.32 0.37 15.61
CA ASN A 124 -3.98 -0.93 15.64
C ASN A 124 -3.08 -2.12 15.26
N SER A 125 -2.84 -2.92 16.31
CA SER A 125 -2.86 -4.39 16.42
C SER A 125 -2.28 -5.23 15.29
N LYS A 126 -1.21 -5.98 15.63
CA LYS A 126 -0.98 -7.31 15.07
C LYS A 126 -2.29 -8.10 15.11
N ILE A 127 -2.93 -8.27 13.96
CA ILE A 127 -3.94 -9.29 13.79
C ILE A 127 -3.15 -10.57 13.52
N THR A 128 -3.07 -11.44 14.53
CA THR A 128 -2.87 -12.89 14.30
C THR A 128 -3.88 -13.31 13.25
N GLN A 129 -3.39 -13.84 12.12
CA GLN A 129 -4.11 -14.30 10.94
C GLN A 129 -5.62 -14.51 11.15
N PRO A 130 -6.50 -14.06 10.23
CA PRO A 130 -7.85 -14.63 10.20
C PRO A 130 -7.70 -16.16 10.10
N PRO A 131 -8.42 -16.95 10.91
CA PRO A 131 -8.37 -18.40 10.76
C PRO A 131 -8.71 -18.69 9.30
N TYR A 132 -7.84 -19.45 8.64
CA TYR A 132 -8.15 -20.02 7.34
C TYR A 132 -9.56 -20.60 7.43
N MET A 133 -10.54 -19.99 6.74
CA MET A 133 -11.77 -20.69 6.42
C MET A 133 -11.35 -21.77 5.44
N SER A 134 -11.10 -22.96 5.97
CA SER A 134 -11.13 -24.17 5.18
C SER A 134 -12.51 -24.23 4.54
N TYR A 135 -12.59 -23.96 3.24
CA TYR A 135 -13.75 -24.37 2.46
C TYR A 135 -13.79 -25.91 2.53
N GLN A 136 -14.74 -26.44 3.31
CA GLN A 136 -15.19 -27.83 3.22
C GLN A 136 -16.33 -27.91 2.20
#